data_AF-N9QXG9-F1
#
_entry.id   AF-N9QXG9-F1
#
_cell.length_a   1.000
_cell.length_b   1.000
_cell.length_c   1.000
_cell.angle_alpha   90.00
_cell.angle_beta   90.00
_cell.angle_gamma   90.00
#
_symmetry.space_group_name_H-M   'P 1'
#
loop_
_entity.id
_entity.type
_entity.pdbx_description
1 polymer ?
#
loop_
_entity_poly.entity_id
_entity_poly.type
_entity_poly.pdbx_seq_one_letter_code
_entity_poly.pdbx_strand_id
1 'polypeptide(L)'
;MSYTLPALPYAYDALEPHIDSKTMEIHHSKHHQTYINNINAGIAGTEWEDLSVEALINLSSMKYFSFLASFGKLAYLDLSNKPL
;
A
#
# COMPACT_ATOMS: atom_id res chain seq x y z
N MET A 1 9.67 12.02 7.17
CA MET A 1 10.54 10.95 7.77
C MET A 1 10.68 9.83 6.74
N SER A 2 11.80 9.12 6.66
CA SER A 2 11.91 7.98 5.73
C SER A 2 11.52 6.66 6.40
N TYR A 3 10.66 5.87 5.74
CA TYR A 3 10.34 4.52 6.20
C TYR A 3 11.56 3.59 6.05
N THR A 4 11.67 2.62 6.94
CA THR A 4 12.80 1.68 7.02
C THR A 4 12.33 0.24 7.02
N LEU A 5 13.14 -0.67 6.48
CA LEU A 5 12.85 -2.10 6.52
C LEU A 5 12.88 -2.62 7.96
N PRO A 6 11.76 -3.11 8.51
CA PRO A 6 11.75 -3.68 9.85
C PRO A 6 12.60 -4.96 9.86
N ALA A 7 13.40 -5.15 10.90
CA ALA A 7 14.11 -6.42 11.09
C ALA A 7 13.10 -7.55 11.32
N LEU A 8 13.39 -8.73 10.78
CA LEU A 8 12.61 -9.92 11.10
C LEU A 8 12.81 -10.28 12.59
N PRO A 9 11.73 -10.66 13.31
CA PRO A 9 11.84 -11.10 14.70
C PRO A 9 12.33 -12.55 14.83
N TYR A 10 12.75 -13.17 13.72
CA TYR A 10 13.21 -14.55 13.63
C TYR A 10 14.24 -14.71 12.50
N ALA A 11 14.98 -15.82 12.52
CA ALA A 11 15.96 -16.17 11.49
C ALA A 11 15.28 -16.57 10.16
N TYR A 12 15.97 -16.45 9.03
CA TYR A 12 15.39 -16.72 7.70
C TYR A 12 14.89 -18.15 7.51
N ASP A 13 15.46 -19.12 8.22
CA ASP A 13 15.11 -20.54 8.20
C ASP A 13 14.01 -20.92 9.21
N ALA A 14 13.52 -19.99 10.04
CA ALA A 14 12.59 -20.29 11.13
C ALA A 14 11.22 -20.83 10.66
N LEU A 15 10.90 -20.72 9.37
CA LEU A 15 9.64 -21.16 8.77
C LEU A 15 9.78 -22.44 7.93
N GLU A 16 10.95 -23.09 7.95
CA GLU A 16 11.14 -24.37 7.28
C GLU A 16 10.32 -25.49 7.94
N PRO A 17 9.85 -26.50 7.16
CA PRO A 17 10.05 -26.67 5.71
C PRO A 17 8.98 -25.96 4.86
N HIS A 18 8.13 -25.13 5.45
CA HIS A 18 7.00 -24.51 4.76
C HIS A 18 7.40 -23.33 3.88
N ILE A 19 8.40 -22.57 4.33
CA ILE A 19 9.03 -21.51 3.55
C ILE A 19 10.54 -21.67 3.73
N ASP A 20 11.26 -21.87 2.62
CA ASP A 20 12.71 -22.03 2.67
C ASP A 20 13.43 -20.71 2.97
N SER A 21 14.62 -20.83 3.56
CA SER A 21 15.46 -19.68 3.94
C SER A 21 15.78 -18.75 2.77
N LYS A 22 15.98 -19.28 1.55
CA LYS A 22 16.32 -18.45 0.39
C LYS A 22 15.14 -17.60 -0.06
N THR A 23 13.94 -18.17 -0.03
CA THR A 23 12.69 -17.46 -0.29
C THR A 23 12.49 -16.34 0.73
N MET A 24 12.66 -16.61 2.02
CA MET A 24 12.53 -15.57 3.07
C MET A 24 13.57 -14.46 2.94
N GLU A 25 14.83 -14.81 2.64
CA GLU A 25 15.90 -13.84 2.40
C GLU A 25 15.55 -12.91 1.22
N ILE A 26 15.15 -13.48 0.07
CA ILE A 26 14.78 -12.70 -1.12
C ILE A 26 13.52 -11.86 -0.87
N HIS A 27 12.50 -12.44 -0.24
CA HIS A 27 11.24 -11.75 0.04
C HIS A 27 11.46 -10.54 0.95
N HIS A 28 12.21 -10.71 2.04
CA HIS A 28 12.50 -9.64 2.99
C HIS A 28 13.51 -8.62 2.43
N SER A 29 14.71 -9.06 2.07
CA SER A 29 15.82 -8.15 1.74
C SER A 29 15.67 -7.46 0.38
N LYS A 30 14.92 -8.05 -0.57
CA LYS A 30 14.73 -7.48 -1.91
C LYS A 30 13.32 -6.95 -2.13
N HIS A 31 12.30 -7.80 -2.03
CA HIS A 31 10.93 -7.38 -2.37
C HIS A 31 10.38 -6.35 -1.38
N HIS A 32 10.45 -6.63 -0.07
CA HIS A 32 9.98 -5.68 0.94
C HIS A 32 10.82 -4.39 0.93
N GLN A 33 12.15 -4.48 0.82
CA GLN A 33 13.01 -3.31 0.67
C GLN A 33 12.64 -2.46 -0.56
N THR A 34 12.30 -3.10 -1.69
CA THR A 34 11.88 -2.39 -2.90
C THR A 34 10.59 -1.62 -2.67
N TYR A 35 9.61 -2.21 -1.97
CA TYR A 35 8.38 -1.50 -1.61
C TYR A 35 8.65 -0.26 -0.75
N ILE A 36 9.58 -0.37 0.21
CA ILE A 36 9.99 0.74 1.08
C ILE A 36 10.69 1.85 0.27
N ASN A 37 11.57 1.48 -0.65
CA ASN A 37 12.23 2.45 -1.53
C ASN A 37 11.20 3.18 -2.39
N ASN A 38 10.24 2.45 -2.96
CA ASN A 38 9.22 3.01 -3.84
C ASN A 38 8.28 3.96 -3.09
N ILE A 39 7.84 3.62 -1.88
CA ILE A 39 6.96 4.51 -1.11
C ILE A 39 7.71 5.77 -0.67
N ASN A 40 8.96 5.66 -0.19
CA ASN A 40 9.79 6.81 0.16
C ASN A 40 9.98 7.74 -1.05
N ALA A 41 10.28 7.18 -2.23
CA ALA A 41 10.42 7.95 -3.46
C ALA A 41 9.10 8.60 -3.91
N GLY A 42 7.98 7.89 -3.76
CA GLY A 42 6.66 8.35 -4.20
C GLY A 42 6.07 9.48 -3.35
N ILE A 43 6.46 9.60 -2.08
CA ILE A 43 5.92 10.61 -1.16
C ILE A 43 6.91 11.74 -0.83
N ALA A 44 8.17 11.65 -1.27
CA ALA A 44 9.18 12.66 -0.99
C ALA A 44 8.73 14.06 -1.46
N GLY A 45 8.79 15.04 -0.57
CA GLY A 45 8.36 16.43 -0.81
C GLY A 45 6.85 16.63 -0.86
N THR A 46 6.06 15.59 -0.57
CA THR A 46 4.59 15.69 -0.50
C THR A 46 4.12 15.90 0.94
N GLU A 47 2.87 16.31 1.11
CA GLU A 47 2.21 16.39 2.42
C GLU A 47 2.09 15.02 3.13
N TRP A 48 2.38 13.92 2.44
CA TRP A 48 2.29 12.55 2.96
C TRP A 48 3.60 12.03 3.56
N GLU A 49 4.72 12.76 3.40
CA GLU A 49 6.07 12.32 3.81
C GLU A 49 6.22 12.09 5.32
N ASP A 50 5.41 12.77 6.12
CA ASP A 50 5.46 12.68 7.60
C ASP A 50 4.31 11.89 8.21
N LEU A 51 3.48 11.25 7.37
CA LEU A 51 2.39 10.41 7.85
C LEU A 51 2.91 9.08 8.37
N SER A 52 2.20 8.48 9.32
CA SER A 52 2.45 7.07 9.69
C SER A 52 2.01 6.14 8.56
N VAL A 53 2.52 4.90 8.56
CA VAL A 53 2.11 3.88 7.58
C VAL A 53 0.59 3.64 7.65
N GLU A 54 0.03 3.59 8.85
CA GLU A 54 -1.41 3.42 9.07
C GLU A 54 -2.21 4.59 8.48
N ALA A 55 -1.72 5.82 8.67
CA ALA A 55 -2.35 7.00 8.10
C ALA A 55 -2.32 6.97 6.56
N LEU A 56 -1.21 6.56 5.94
CA LEU A 56 -1.12 6.38 4.49
C LEU A 56 -2.09 5.32 3.96
N ILE A 57 -2.18 4.17 4.62
CA ILE A 57 -3.10 3.09 4.24
C ILE A 57 -4.55 3.56 4.30
N ASN A 58 -4.93 4.26 5.38
CA ASN A 58 -6.27 4.80 5.55
C ASN A 58 -6.59 5.87 4.49
N LEU A 59 -5.64 6.75 4.18
CA LEU A 59 -5.80 7.77 3.14
C LEU A 59 -6.00 7.12 1.76
N SER A 60 -5.19 6.12 1.42
CA SER A 60 -5.33 5.40 0.15
C SER A 60 -6.71 4.75 0.02
N SER A 61 -7.17 4.08 1.08
CA SER A 61 -8.48 3.42 1.13
C SER A 61 -9.63 4.42 1.00
N MET A 62 -9.53 5.56 1.68
CA MET A 62 -10.52 6.64 1.60
C MET A 62 -10.55 7.31 0.22
N LYS A 63 -9.39 7.49 -0.43
CA LYS A 63 -9.33 8.00 -1.81
C LYS A 63 -9.99 7.04 -2.80
N TYR A 64 -9.69 5.74 -2.70
CA TYR A 64 -10.36 4.72 -3.52
C TYR A 64 -11.86 4.68 -3.29
N PHE A 65 -12.31 4.74 -2.03
CA PHE A 65 -13.75 4.80 -1.71
C PHE A 65 -14.41 6.07 -2.27
N SER A 66 -13.78 7.24 -2.11
CA SER A 66 -14.28 8.52 -2.63
C SER A 66 -14.35 8.53 -4.16
N PHE A 67 -13.35 7.93 -4.81
CA PHE A 67 -13.33 7.73 -6.26
C PHE A 67 -14.52 6.86 -6.70
N LEU A 68 -14.67 5.66 -6.12
CA LEU A 68 -15.79 4.76 -6.44
C LEU A 68 -17.17 5.39 -6.17
N ALA A 69 -17.32 6.12 -5.06
CA ALA A 69 -18.56 6.84 -4.75
C ALA A 69 -18.87 7.95 -5.77
N SER A 70 -17.85 8.64 -6.27
CA SER A 70 -18.00 9.67 -7.31
C SER A 70 -18.45 9.05 -8.64
N PHE A 71 -17.93 7.88 -9.01
CA PHE A 71 -18.39 7.13 -10.18
C PHE A 71 -19.82 6.61 -10.03
N GLY A 72 -20.18 6.06 -8.86
CA GLY A 72 -21.55 5.62 -8.58
C GLY A 72 -22.56 6.78 -8.66
N LYS A 73 -22.18 7.97 -8.18
CA LYS A 73 -23.01 9.17 -8.26
C LYS A 73 -23.18 9.66 -9.70
N LEU A 74 -22.14 9.58 -10.54
CA LEU A 74 -22.23 9.87 -11.97
C LEU A 74 -23.13 8.87 -12.71
N ALA A 75 -23.02 7.57 -12.42
CA ALA A 75 -23.88 6.55 -13.00
C ALA A 75 -25.36 6.71 -12.60
N TYR A 76 -25.65 7.14 -11.37
CA TYR A 76 -27.01 7.40 -10.92
C TYR A 76 -27.63 8.63 -11.61
N LEU A 77 -26.84 9.69 -11.85
CA LEU A 77 -27.29 10.89 -12.56
C LEU A 77 -27.56 10.67 -14.05
N ASP A 78 -26.84 9.74 -14.69
CA ASP A 78 -27.05 9.35 -16.09
C ASP A 78 -28.35 8.53 -16.25
N LEU A 79 -28.65 7.64 -15.30
CA LEU A 79 -29.88 6.83 -15.33
C LEU A 79 -31.15 7.62 -14.94
N SER A 80 -31.04 8.71 -14.19
CA SER A 80 -32.18 9.53 -13.78
C SER A 80 -32.64 10.56 -14.83
N ASN A 81 -31.89 10.72 -15.93
CA ASN A 81 -32.17 11.74 -16.96
C ASN A 81 -32.65 11.17 -18.31
N LYS A 82 -33.16 9.92 -18.35
CA LYS A 82 -33.85 9.44 -19.55
C LYS A 82 -35.21 10.15 -19.67
N PRO A 83 -35.46 10.95 -20.73
CA PRO A 83 -36.81 11.40 -21.02
C PRO A 83 -37.66 10.17 -21.35
N LEU A 84 -38.90 10.16 -20.83
CA LEU A 84 -39.95 9.21 -21.22
C LEU A 84 -40.26 9.32 -22.71
#